data_AF-K9XLP2-F1
#
_entry.id   AF-K9XLP2-F1
#
_cell.length_a   1.000
_cell.length_b   1.000
_cell.length_c   1.000
_cell.angle_alpha   90.00
_cell.angle_beta   90.00
_cell.angle_gamma   90.00
#
_symmetry.space_group_name_H-M   'P 1'
#
loop_
_entity.id
_entity.type
_entity.pdbx_description
1 polymer ?
#
loop_
_entity_poly.entity_id
_entity_poly.type
_entity_poly.pdbx_seq_one_letter_code
_entity_poly.pdbx_strand_id
1 'polypeptide(L)' 'MRIAVTEQGVLIPKQLLEGIQEVEIRHQHGVLLVLPVVDDDPILQLGKEPITDSVEDASTEHDRYLYANP' A
#
# COMPACT_ATOMS: atom_id res chain seq x y z
N MET A 1 21.66 -11.14 -15.81
CA MET A 1 21.89 -12.49 -15.27
C MET A 1 21.00 -13.49 -15.98
N ARG A 2 21.31 -14.80 -15.97
CA ARG A 2 20.44 -15.84 -16.55
C ARG A 2 20.04 -16.79 -15.43
N ILE A 3 18.74 -16.90 -15.16
CA ILE A 3 18.17 -17.75 -14.10
C ILE A 3 17.25 -18.77 -14.78
N ALA A 4 17.26 -20.01 -14.28
CA ALA A 4 16.35 -21.04 -14.74
C ALA A 4 14.95 -20.82 -14.15
N VAL A 5 13.92 -21.09 -14.94
CA VAL A 5 12.54 -21.09 -14.46
C VAL A 5 12.29 -22.42 -13.75
N THR A 6 11.86 -22.36 -12.49
CA THR A 6 11.49 -23.54 -11.70
C THR A 6 9.96 -23.68 -11.63
N GLU A 7 9.46 -24.70 -10.94
CA GLU A 7 8.02 -24.87 -10.68
C GLU A 7 7.41 -23.68 -9.92
N GLN A 8 8.23 -22.95 -9.16
CA GLN A 8 7.87 -21.74 -8.43
C GLN A 8 8.04 -20.46 -9.27
N GLY A 9 8.47 -20.58 -10.53
CA GLY A 9 8.76 -19.46 -11.42
C GLY A 9 10.22 -19.01 -11.37
N VAL A 10 10.46 -17.69 -11.48
CA VAL A 10 11.79 -17.09 -11.42
C VAL A 10 11.95 -16.36 -10.08
N LEU A 11 12.97 -16.73 -9.32
CA LEU A 11 13.31 -16.05 -8.07
C LEU A 11 14.18 -14.82 -8.35
N ILE A 12 13.72 -13.64 -7.96
CA ILE A 12 14.49 -12.39 -8.02
C ILE A 12 15.30 -12.27 -6.72
N PRO A 13 16.64 -12.19 -6.77
CA PRO A 13 17.46 -12.01 -5.58
C PRO A 13 17.07 -10.76 -4.79
N LYS A 14 16.92 -10.89 -3.47
CA LYS A 14 16.49 -9.81 -2.57
C LYS A 14 17.39 -8.58 -2.63
N GLN A 15 18.68 -8.76 -2.90
CA GLN A 15 19.66 -7.67 -3.04
C GLN A 15 19.34 -6.73 -4.21
N LEU A 16 18.60 -7.20 -5.22
CA LEU A 16 18.13 -6.35 -6.34
C LEU A 16 16.94 -5.46 -5.95
N LEU A 17 16.31 -5.73 -4.80
CA LEU A 17 15.14 -5.03 -4.29
C LEU A 17 15.41 -4.39 -2.91
N GLU A 18 16.68 -4.14 -2.59
CA GLU A 18 17.05 -3.57 -1.29
C GLU A 18 16.48 -2.16 -1.12
N GLY A 19 15.83 -1.91 0.02
CA GLY A 19 15.13 -0.64 0.30
C GLY A 19 13.75 -0.49 -0.34
N ILE A 20 13.31 -1.45 -1.17
CA ILE A 20 11.98 -1.45 -1.78
C ILE A 20 11.03 -2.28 -0.91
N GLN A 21 9.91 -1.67 -0.49
CA GLN A 21 8.90 -2.36 0.32
C GLN A 21 7.87 -3.10 -0.54
N GLU A 22 7.49 -2.52 -1.67
CA GLU A 22 6.47 -3.05 -2.55
C GLU A 22 6.84 -2.83 -4.02
N VAL A 23 6.44 -3.76 -4.88
CA VAL A 23 6.65 -3.69 -6.33
C VAL A 23 5.36 -3.96 -7.09
N GLU A 24 5.15 -3.20 -8.14
CA GLU A 24 4.14 -3.47 -9.15
C GLU A 24 4.76 -4.32 -10.28
N ILE A 25 4.07 -5.42 -10.64
CA ILE A 25 4.50 -6.29 -11.74
C ILE A 25 3.55 -6.08 -12.92
N ARG A 26 4.11 -5.64 -14.06
CA ARG A 26 3.37 -5.43 -15.31
C ARG A 26 3.86 -6.39 -16.38
N HIS A 27 2.94 -7.01 -17.10
CA HIS A 27 3.24 -7.81 -18.28
C HIS A 27 2.82 -7.07 -19.55
N GLN A 28 3.78 -6.64 -20.36
CA GLN A 28 3.54 -5.87 -21.58
C GLN A 28 4.48 -6.33 -22.69
N HIS A 29 3.92 -6.65 -23.87
CA HIS A 29 4.69 -6.99 -25.07
C HIS A 29 5.72 -8.13 -24.87
N GLY A 30 5.41 -9.12 -24.02
CA GLY A 30 6.33 -10.23 -23.71
C GLY A 30 7.45 -9.87 -22.73
N VAL A 31 7.37 -8.70 -22.11
CA VAL A 31 8.29 -8.23 -21.07
C VAL A 31 7.56 -8.15 -19.74
N LEU A 32 8.20 -8.64 -18.68
CA LEU A 32 7.79 -8.40 -17.30
C LEU A 32 8.57 -7.21 -16.76
N LEU A 33 7.86 -6.14 -16.40
CA LEU A 33 8.42 -5.00 -15.69
C LEU A 33 8.10 -5.16 -14.20
N VAL A 34 9.13 -4.99 -13.38
CA VAL A 34 9.01 -4.95 -11.92
C VAL A 34 9.41 -3.53 -11.50
N LEU A 35 8.43 -2.77 -11.02
CA LEU A 35 8.59 -1.35 -10.69
C LEU A 35 8.38 -1.18 -9.19
N PRO A 36 9.24 -0.42 -8.47
CA PRO A 36 8.94 -0.10 -7.07
C PRO A 36 7.68 0.77 -6.99
N VAL A 37 6.84 0.48 -6.01
CA VAL A 37 5.74 1.38 -5.64
C VAL A 37 6.36 2.46 -4.76
N VAL A 38 6.28 3.71 -5.23
CA VAL A 38 6.86 4.88 -4.55
C VAL A 38 5.79 5.65 -3.78
N ASP A 39 4.52 5.41 -4.08
CA ASP A 39 3.42 6.03 -3.36
C ASP A 39 3.20 5.34 -2.01
N ASP A 40 3.19 6.18 -1.00
CA ASP A 40 2.78 5.85 0.34
C ASP A 40 1.29 5.47 0.35
N ASP A 41 0.93 4.29 0.85
CA ASP A 41 -0.47 3.86 0.96
C ASP A 41 -1.28 4.91 1.75
N PRO A 42 -2.28 5.56 1.13
CA PRO A 42 -3.05 6.62 1.78
C PRO A 42 -3.76 6.15 3.05
N ILE A 43 -4.09 4.86 3.16
CA ILE A 43 -4.65 4.27 4.38
C ILE A 43 -3.62 4.32 5.51
N LEU A 44 -2.35 4.00 5.21
CA LEU A 44 -1.25 4.08 6.16
C LEU A 44 -0.86 5.53 6.49
N GLN A 45 -1.33 6.52 5.72
CA GLN A 45 -1.15 7.94 6.00
C GLN A 45 -2.27 8.55 6.86
N LEU A 46 -3.38 7.84 7.09
CA LEU A 46 -4.48 8.35 7.91
C LEU A 46 -4.01 8.65 9.34
N GLY A 47 -4.35 9.84 9.84
CA GLY A 47 -4.02 10.28 11.20
C GLY A 47 -2.58 10.76 11.41
N LYS A 48 -1.72 10.76 10.37
CA LYS A 48 -0.37 11.36 10.46
C LYS A 48 -0.40 12.89 10.56
N GLU A 49 -1.38 13.52 9.93
CA GLU A 49 -1.62 14.96 10.01
C GLU A 49 -3.05 15.21 10.53
N PRO A 50 -3.28 15.08 11.85
CA PRO A 50 -4.58 15.37 12.41
C PRO A 50 -4.86 16.88 12.34
N ILE A 51 -6.06 17.25 11.91
CA ILE A 51 -6.51 18.63 12.02
C ILE A 51 -6.86 18.94 13.49
N THR A 52 -6.46 20.11 13.96
CA THR A 52 -6.95 20.63 15.23
C THR A 52 -8.27 21.34 14.95
N ASP A 53 -9.37 20.79 15.47
CA ASP A 53 -10.68 21.42 15.40
C ASP A 53 -11.15 21.79 16.80
N SER A 54 -11.94 22.85 16.89
CA SER A 54 -12.61 23.32 18.11
C SER A 54 -13.81 22.46 18.52
N VAL A 55 -14.20 21.51 17.66
CA VAL A 55 -15.37 20.64 17.84
C VAL A 55 -14.90 19.21 18.16
N GLU A 56 -15.09 18.79 19.41
CA GLU A 56 -14.74 17.43 19.88
C GLU A 56 -15.78 16.34 19.48
N ASP A 57 -16.90 16.76 18.89
CA ASP A 57 -18.14 15.95 18.80
C ASP A 57 -18.01 14.77 17.80
N ALA A 58 -17.31 14.95 16.67
CA ALA A 58 -17.35 13.99 15.57
C ALA A 58 -16.80 12.58 15.91
N SER A 59 -15.80 12.48 16.79
CA SER A 59 -15.25 11.21 17.26
C SER A 59 -15.84 10.75 18.60
N THR A 60 -16.25 11.69 19.46
CA THR A 60 -16.78 11.41 20.80
C THR A 60 -18.21 10.85 20.76
N GLU A 61 -19.02 11.32 19.81
CA GLU A 61 -20.42 10.93 19.65
C GLU A 61 -20.62 10.05 18.40
N HIS A 62 -19.57 9.37 17.92
CA HIS A 62 -19.60 8.60 16.68
C HIS A 62 -20.78 7.62 16.61
N ASP A 63 -21.01 6.88 17.70
CA ASP A 63 -22.10 5.92 17.82
C ASP A 63 -23.48 6.59 17.74
N ARG A 64 -23.63 7.81 18.27
CA ARG A 64 -24.86 8.59 18.14
C ARG A 64 -25.15 8.85 16.66
N TYR A 65 -24.17 9.25 15.87
CA TYR A 65 -24.39 9.52 14.44
C TYR A 65 -24.70 8.27 13.61
N LEU A 66 -24.16 7.11 13.99
CA LEU A 66 -24.43 5.85 13.29
C LEU A 66 -25.78 5.23 13.66
N TYR A 67 -26.25 5.41 14.90
CA TYR A 67 -27.40 4.69 15.44
C TYR A 67 -28.60 5.55 15.85
N ALA A 68 -28.47 6.88 15.89
CA ALA A 68 -29.57 7.75 16.36
C ALA A 68 -30.71 7.96 15.34
N ASN A 69 -30.63 7.38 14.14
CA ASN A 69 -31.73 7.44 13.18
C ASN A 69 -31.99 6.05 12.55
N PRO A 70 -32.78 5.18 13.20
CA PRO A 70 -33.29 3.94 12.61
C PRO A 70 -34.38 4.18 11.56
#